data_AF-A0AAN0K1T2-F1
#
_entry.id   AF-A0AAN0K1T2-F1
#
_cell.length_a   1.000
_cell.length_b   1.000
_cell.length_c   1.000
_cell.angle_alpha   90.00
_cell.angle_beta   90.00
_cell.angle_gamma   90.00
#
_symmetry.space_group_name_H-M   'P 1'
#
loop_
_entity.id
_entity.type
_entity.pdbx_description
1 polymer ?
#
loop_
_entity_poly.entity_id
_entity_poly.type
_entity_poly.pdbx_seq_one_letter_code
_entity_poly.pdbx_strand_id
1 'polypeptide(L)'
;MHTGTGRGDGFIPSVWSRYLSLLLPVLRFLLSLLSTTGPQQKQATSQVIDFIASHNEIFVSCLKEGSSSLSLTALQELSLVTAVVSQCRAGQDWMLKLTQTPNLLHLQNLVLSLLPFYMFPSKWTQQESDGWSNISGSLGAGASFEDQFDLSQKIATNLVLYCHNAVSLGGTESPSRSSRIIFSCDLSKGNNALP
;
A
#
# COMPACT_ATOMS: atom_id res chain seq x y z
N MET A 1 -13.76 -36.59 38.83
CA MET A 1 -13.98 -35.12 38.83
C MET A 1 -13.60 -34.60 37.46
N HIS A 2 -14.59 -34.38 36.59
CA HIS A 2 -14.41 -33.80 35.27
C HIS A 2 -14.52 -32.27 35.41
N THR A 3 -13.40 -31.55 35.23
CA THR A 3 -13.42 -30.11 35.01
C THR A 3 -13.53 -29.86 33.51
N GLY A 4 -14.76 -29.65 33.05
CA GLY A 4 -15.02 -28.99 31.78
C GLY A 4 -14.91 -27.48 31.99
N THR A 5 -13.99 -26.85 31.28
CA THR A 5 -13.97 -25.38 31.09
C THR A 5 -13.57 -25.07 29.66
N GLY A 6 -14.54 -24.55 28.90
CA GLY A 6 -14.29 -23.55 27.85
C GLY A 6 -13.78 -24.00 26.48
N ARG A 7 -14.54 -24.84 25.76
CA ARG A 7 -14.57 -24.76 24.29
C ARG A 7 -15.35 -23.49 23.93
N GLY A 8 -14.75 -22.47 23.29
CA GLY A 8 -15.50 -21.27 22.91
C GLY A 8 -14.87 -20.26 21.94
N ASP A 9 -13.60 -19.87 22.11
CA ASP A 9 -13.10 -18.64 21.44
C ASP A 9 -12.33 -18.87 20.12
N GLY A 10 -12.35 -20.10 19.58
CA GLY A 10 -11.58 -20.50 18.39
C GLY A 10 -12.35 -20.53 17.05
N PHE A 11 -13.66 -20.25 17.05
CA PHE A 11 -14.52 -20.38 15.85
C PHE A 11 -14.80 -19.08 15.11
N ILE A 12 -14.51 -17.93 15.73
CA ILE A 12 -14.80 -16.62 15.17
C ILE A 12 -13.45 -15.99 14.85
N PRO A 13 -13.07 -15.84 13.56
CA PRO A 13 -11.89 -15.06 13.20
C PRO A 13 -12.01 -13.68 13.82
N SER A 14 -10.89 -13.13 14.30
CA SER A 14 -10.88 -11.81 14.93
C SER A 14 -11.58 -10.78 14.05
N VAL A 15 -12.21 -9.77 14.65
CA VAL A 15 -12.89 -8.69 13.91
C VAL A 15 -11.95 -8.08 12.85
N TRP A 16 -10.67 -7.95 13.19
CA TRP A 16 -9.61 -7.52 12.28
C TRP A 16 -9.40 -8.47 11.10
N SER A 17 -9.30 -9.78 11.34
CA SER A 17 -9.13 -10.78 10.28
C SER A 17 -10.33 -10.81 9.33
N ARG A 18 -11.56 -10.65 9.84
CA ARG A 18 -12.77 -10.54 9.01
C ARG A 18 -12.82 -9.24 8.22
N TYR A 19 -12.32 -8.16 8.80
CA TYR A 19 -12.23 -6.88 8.12
C TYR A 19 -11.23 -6.94 6.96
N LEU A 20 -10.05 -7.51 7.19
CA LEU A 20 -9.04 -7.71 6.13
C LEU A 20 -9.50 -8.67 5.05
N SER A 21 -10.27 -9.72 5.38
CA SER A 21 -10.83 -10.62 4.36
C SER A 21 -11.85 -9.94 3.45
N LEU A 22 -12.51 -8.89 3.92
CA LEU A 22 -13.39 -8.03 3.11
C LEU A 22 -12.63 -6.91 2.38
N LEU A 23 -11.43 -6.54 2.84
CA LEU A 23 -10.64 -5.46 2.25
C LEU A 23 -10.22 -5.79 0.81
N LEU A 24 -9.72 -7.01 0.56
CA LEU A 24 -9.30 -7.45 -0.78
C LEU A 24 -10.39 -7.30 -1.86
N PRO A 25 -11.62 -7.85 -1.69
CA PRO A 25 -12.68 -7.66 -2.67
C PRO A 25 -13.12 -6.19 -2.79
N VAL A 26 -13.11 -5.43 -1.71
CA VAL A 26 -13.40 -3.98 -1.75
C VAL A 26 -12.35 -3.23 -2.58
N LEU A 27 -11.07 -3.49 -2.37
CA LEU A 27 -9.99 -2.85 -3.14
C LEU A 27 -10.07 -3.19 -4.63
N ARG A 28 -10.38 -4.45 -4.97
CA ARG A 28 -10.61 -4.87 -6.37
C ARG A 28 -11.81 -4.16 -6.98
N PHE A 29 -12.91 -4.01 -6.22
CA PHE A 29 -14.08 -3.25 -6.65
C PHE A 29 -13.74 -1.79 -6.88
N LEU A 30 -13.02 -1.13 -5.96
CA LEU A 30 -12.59 0.26 -6.11
C LEU A 30 -11.70 0.44 -7.34
N LEU A 31 -10.78 -0.49 -7.59
CA LEU A 31 -9.92 -0.47 -8.77
C LEU A 31 -10.72 -0.62 -10.07
N SER A 32 -11.67 -1.56 -10.10
CA SER A 32 -12.58 -1.73 -11.24
C SER A 32 -13.42 -0.48 -11.46
N LEU A 33 -13.97 0.11 -10.39
CA LEU A 33 -14.74 1.34 -10.43
C LEU A 33 -13.89 2.47 -11.02
N LEU A 34 -12.69 2.73 -10.49
CA LEU A 34 -11.82 3.78 -11.01
C LEU A 34 -11.46 3.55 -12.49
N SER A 35 -11.24 2.29 -12.88
CA SER A 35 -10.91 1.93 -14.27
C SER A 35 -12.08 2.12 -15.23
N THR A 36 -13.33 1.83 -14.81
CA THR A 36 -14.53 2.01 -15.63
C THR A 36 -14.98 3.46 -15.71
N THR A 37 -14.69 4.24 -14.67
CA THR A 37 -15.29 5.55 -14.47
C THR A 37 -14.58 6.66 -15.26
N GLY A 38 -13.37 6.40 -15.75
CA GLY A 38 -12.62 7.30 -16.61
C GLY A 38 -12.30 8.66 -15.97
N PRO A 39 -11.52 9.53 -16.64
CA PRO A 39 -11.12 10.82 -16.08
C PRO A 39 -12.26 11.85 -15.99
N GLN A 40 -13.44 11.54 -16.54
CA GLN A 40 -14.56 12.49 -16.67
C GLN A 40 -15.47 12.52 -15.43
N GLN A 41 -15.61 11.41 -14.70
CA GLN A 41 -16.50 11.31 -13.56
C GLN A 41 -15.76 11.55 -12.24
N LYS A 42 -15.52 12.83 -11.94
CA LYS A 42 -14.80 13.29 -10.74
C LYS A 42 -15.45 12.84 -9.43
N GLN A 43 -16.77 12.70 -9.40
CA GLN A 43 -17.52 12.34 -8.20
C GLN A 43 -17.15 10.94 -7.67
N ALA A 44 -17.01 9.95 -8.54
CA ALA A 44 -16.65 8.59 -8.11
C ALA A 44 -15.26 8.57 -7.49
N THR A 45 -14.26 9.18 -8.16
CA THR A 45 -12.91 9.32 -7.62
C THR A 45 -12.92 10.05 -6.28
N SER A 46 -13.67 11.15 -6.17
CA SER A 46 -13.83 11.90 -4.92
C SER A 46 -14.35 11.02 -3.77
N GLN A 47 -15.37 10.20 -4.02
CA GLN A 47 -15.90 9.26 -3.02
C GLN A 47 -14.89 8.19 -2.62
N VAL A 48 -14.08 7.69 -3.56
CA VAL A 48 -13.00 6.75 -3.23
C VAL A 48 -11.95 7.42 -2.33
N ILE A 49 -11.64 8.69 -2.56
CA ILE A 49 -10.69 9.43 -1.71
C ILE A 49 -11.25 9.61 -0.29
N ASP A 50 -12.55 9.89 -0.15
CA ASP A 50 -13.20 9.99 1.17
C ASP A 50 -13.23 8.63 1.88
N PHE A 51 -13.43 7.55 1.13
CA PHE A 51 -13.31 6.19 1.66
C PHE A 51 -11.90 5.91 2.18
N ILE A 52 -10.85 6.26 1.43
CA ILE A 52 -9.45 6.10 1.86
C ILE A 52 -9.18 6.95 3.12
N ALA A 53 -9.66 8.20 3.14
CA ALA A 53 -9.47 9.10 4.28
C ALA A 53 -10.15 8.60 5.56
N SER A 54 -11.37 8.06 5.44
CA SER A 54 -12.13 7.49 6.57
C SER A 54 -11.55 6.18 7.09
N HIS A 55 -10.86 5.40 6.26
CA HIS A 55 -10.26 4.13 6.62
C HIS A 55 -8.72 4.18 6.66
N ASN A 56 -8.14 5.37 6.87
CA ASN A 56 -6.71 5.62 6.74
C ASN A 56 -5.83 4.65 7.54
N GLU A 57 -6.24 4.25 8.74
CA GLU A 57 -5.47 3.36 9.61
C GLU A 57 -5.17 2.01 8.95
N ILE A 58 -6.10 1.49 8.15
CA ILE A 58 -5.93 0.23 7.43
C ILE A 58 -4.94 0.42 6.28
N PHE A 59 -5.10 1.48 5.49
CA PHE A 59 -4.17 1.80 4.41
C PHE A 59 -2.75 2.01 4.93
N VAL A 60 -2.61 2.74 6.04
CA VAL A 60 -1.32 2.93 6.75
C VAL A 60 -0.75 1.59 7.24
N SER A 61 -1.58 0.71 7.78
CA SER A 61 -1.15 -0.60 8.28
C SER A 61 -0.64 -1.49 7.14
N CYS A 62 -1.37 -1.58 6.02
CA CYS A 62 -0.94 -2.32 4.83
C CYS A 62 0.37 -1.75 4.26
N LEU A 63 0.51 -0.42 4.18
CA LEU A 63 1.72 0.23 3.68
C LEU A 63 2.94 -0.03 4.60
N LYS A 64 2.74 -0.02 5.93
CA LYS A 64 3.80 -0.32 6.89
C LYS A 64 4.19 -1.80 6.86
N GLU A 65 3.22 -2.71 6.86
CA GLU A 65 3.46 -4.14 6.85
C GLU A 65 4.18 -4.59 5.57
N GLY A 66 3.85 -4.01 4.41
CA GLY A 66 4.55 -4.28 3.17
C GLY A 66 6.04 -3.89 3.18
N SER A 67 6.46 -2.96 4.06
CA SER A 67 7.88 -2.63 4.23
C SER A 67 8.67 -3.63 5.09
N SER A 68 7.98 -4.47 5.88
CA SER A 68 8.61 -5.37 6.86
C SER A 68 8.30 -6.86 6.67
N SER A 69 7.22 -7.21 5.95
CA SER A 69 6.76 -8.58 5.75
C SER A 69 6.58 -8.89 4.26
N LEU A 70 7.27 -9.91 3.76
CA LEU A 70 7.18 -10.39 2.37
C LEU A 70 6.16 -11.53 2.19
N SER A 71 5.13 -11.61 3.04
CA SER A 71 4.09 -12.63 2.86
C SER A 71 3.30 -12.39 1.56
N LEU A 72 2.89 -13.46 0.87
CA LEU A 72 2.16 -13.36 -0.40
C LEU A 72 0.87 -12.52 -0.25
N THR A 73 0.11 -12.76 0.82
CA THR A 73 -1.14 -12.02 1.10
C THR A 73 -0.88 -10.53 1.33
N ALA A 74 0.14 -10.18 2.12
CA ALA A 74 0.48 -8.77 2.34
C ALA A 74 0.95 -8.09 1.06
N LEU A 75 1.71 -8.77 0.19
CA LEU A 75 2.12 -8.26 -1.11
C LEU A 75 0.92 -8.07 -2.05
N GLN A 76 -0.05 -8.98 -2.04
CA GLN A 76 -1.29 -8.83 -2.81
C GLN A 76 -2.09 -7.61 -2.34
N GLU A 77 -2.29 -7.47 -1.02
CA GLU A 77 -2.98 -6.32 -0.44
C GLU A 77 -2.26 -5.01 -0.78
N LEU A 78 -0.94 -4.97 -0.61
CA LEU A 78 -0.12 -3.80 -0.91
C LEU A 78 -0.17 -3.43 -2.40
N SER A 79 -0.15 -4.43 -3.30
CA SER A 79 -0.26 -4.18 -4.75
C SER A 79 -1.59 -3.51 -5.10
N LEU A 80 -2.68 -3.90 -4.45
CA LEU A 80 -4.01 -3.32 -4.67
C LEU A 80 -4.14 -1.94 -4.04
N VAL A 81 -3.64 -1.76 -2.80
CA VAL A 81 -3.62 -0.46 -2.12
C VAL A 81 -2.84 0.57 -2.92
N THR A 82 -1.62 0.22 -3.36
CA THR A 82 -0.79 1.12 -4.17
C THR A 82 -1.43 1.42 -5.53
N ALA A 83 -2.11 0.45 -6.15
CA ALA A 83 -2.86 0.67 -7.39
C ALA A 83 -4.00 1.68 -7.19
N VAL A 84 -4.86 1.48 -6.19
CA VAL A 84 -5.98 2.37 -5.89
C VAL A 84 -5.50 3.79 -5.58
N VAL A 85 -4.46 3.93 -4.76
CA VAL A 85 -3.89 5.25 -4.40
C VAL A 85 -3.26 5.92 -5.62
N SER A 86 -2.55 5.20 -6.48
CA SER A 86 -1.96 5.73 -7.72
C SER A 86 -3.02 6.26 -8.69
N GLN A 87 -4.16 5.57 -8.82
CA GLN A 87 -5.28 6.01 -9.66
C GLN A 87 -6.02 7.19 -9.05
N CYS A 88 -6.25 7.20 -7.74
CA CYS A 88 -6.87 8.34 -7.05
C CYS A 88 -6.02 9.61 -7.20
N ARG A 89 -4.68 9.48 -7.19
CA ARG A 89 -3.75 10.59 -7.38
C ARG A 89 -3.88 11.26 -8.76
N ALA A 90 -4.35 10.54 -9.77
CA ALA A 90 -4.62 11.13 -11.09
C ALA A 90 -5.84 12.07 -11.09
N GLY A 91 -6.70 12.00 -10.05
CA GLY A 91 -7.85 12.89 -9.89
C GLY A 91 -7.45 14.26 -9.34
N GLN A 92 -8.02 15.33 -9.90
CA GLN A 92 -7.81 16.71 -9.45
C GLN A 92 -8.19 16.94 -7.97
N ASP A 93 -9.16 16.17 -7.46
CA ASP A 93 -9.67 16.31 -6.09
C ASP A 93 -8.67 15.82 -5.03
N TRP A 94 -7.70 14.98 -5.40
CA TRP A 94 -6.70 14.45 -4.48
C TRP A 94 -5.86 15.57 -3.83
N MET A 95 -5.46 16.56 -4.62
CA MET A 95 -4.65 17.70 -4.15
C MET A 95 -5.41 18.61 -3.18
N LEU A 96 -6.70 18.83 -3.47
CA LEU A 96 -7.58 19.62 -2.59
C LEU A 96 -7.76 18.91 -1.25
N LYS A 97 -8.10 17.62 -1.28
CA LYS A 97 -8.32 16.82 -0.06
C LYS A 97 -7.05 16.61 0.75
N LEU A 98 -5.90 16.44 0.11
CA LEU A 98 -4.60 16.39 0.80
C LEU A 98 -4.32 17.61 1.67
N THR A 99 -4.71 18.80 1.23
CA THR A 99 -4.47 20.03 1.98
C THR A 99 -5.42 20.17 3.17
N GLN A 100 -6.61 19.57 3.05
CA GLN A 100 -7.66 19.62 4.07
C GLN A 100 -7.53 18.48 5.10
N THR A 101 -6.90 17.35 4.73
CA THR A 101 -6.90 16.14 5.56
C THR A 101 -5.46 15.70 5.90
N PRO A 102 -5.02 15.84 7.17
CA PRO A 102 -3.66 15.48 7.59
C PRO A 102 -3.35 13.98 7.41
N ASN A 103 -4.37 13.13 7.54
CA ASN A 103 -4.24 11.68 7.37
C ASN A 103 -3.78 11.29 5.95
N LEU A 104 -4.25 12.01 4.93
CA LEU A 104 -3.84 11.76 3.54
C LEU A 104 -2.40 12.20 3.27
N LEU A 105 -1.90 13.25 3.95
CA LEU A 105 -0.49 13.64 3.88
C LEU A 105 0.40 12.58 4.49
N HIS A 106 -0.01 12.00 5.63
CA HIS A 106 0.70 10.88 6.23
C HIS A 106 0.76 9.68 5.29
N LEU A 107 -0.37 9.31 4.68
CA LEU A 107 -0.45 8.24 3.69
C LEU A 107 0.47 8.50 2.49
N GLN A 108 0.47 9.72 1.95
CA GLN A 108 1.38 10.11 0.86
C GLN A 108 2.85 9.89 1.26
N ASN A 109 3.26 10.31 2.46
CA ASN A 109 4.64 10.15 2.92
C ASN A 109 5.01 8.66 3.06
N LEU A 110 4.07 7.82 3.51
CA LEU A 110 4.29 6.38 3.55
C LEU A 110 4.45 5.76 2.17
N VAL A 111 3.57 6.11 1.21
CA VAL A 111 3.68 5.65 -0.19
C VAL A 111 5.03 6.03 -0.78
N LEU A 112 5.50 7.26 -0.56
CA LEU A 112 6.81 7.72 -1.03
C LEU A 112 7.98 7.03 -0.31
N SER A 113 7.82 6.68 0.97
CA SER A 113 8.85 5.94 1.72
C SER A 113 9.04 4.50 1.24
N LEU A 114 8.02 3.91 0.58
CA LEU A 114 8.11 2.58 -0.01
C LEU A 114 8.85 2.58 -1.36
N LEU A 115 8.90 3.72 -2.06
CA LEU A 115 9.56 3.84 -3.36
C LEU A 115 11.01 3.30 -3.35
N PRO A 116 11.91 3.75 -2.45
CA PRO A 116 13.27 3.22 -2.42
C PRO A 116 13.36 1.74 -2.00
N PHE A 117 12.34 1.20 -1.32
CA PHE A 117 12.34 -0.21 -0.94
C PHE A 117 12.06 -1.12 -2.13
N TYR A 118 11.13 -0.72 -3.01
CA TYR A 118 10.72 -1.53 -4.17
C TYR A 118 11.49 -1.20 -5.46
N MET A 119 12.13 -0.03 -5.57
CA MET A 119 12.96 0.34 -6.73
C MET A 119 14.36 -0.29 -6.72
N PHE A 120 14.85 -0.71 -5.55
CA PHE A 120 16.15 -1.35 -5.39
C PHE A 120 15.94 -2.78 -4.86
N PRO A 121 15.94 -3.79 -5.73
CA PRO A 121 15.71 -5.19 -5.35
C PRO A 121 16.77 -5.79 -4.43
N SER A 122 17.83 -5.04 -4.07
CA SER A 122 19.00 -5.51 -3.33
C SER A 122 18.68 -6.17 -1.98
N LYS A 123 17.50 -5.88 -1.40
CA LYS A 123 17.01 -6.47 -0.15
C LYS A 123 16.38 -7.86 -0.35
N TRP A 124 15.78 -8.09 -1.53
CA TRP A 124 15.17 -9.37 -1.90
C TRP A 124 16.25 -10.43 -2.14
N THR A 125 17.34 -10.06 -2.81
CA THR A 125 18.46 -10.95 -3.11
C THR A 125 19.25 -11.36 -1.87
N GLN A 126 19.30 -10.51 -0.83
CA GLN A 126 19.99 -10.84 0.42
C GLN A 126 19.15 -11.76 1.31
N GLN A 127 17.82 -11.60 1.28
CA GLN A 127 16.90 -12.51 1.96
C GLN A 127 16.77 -13.88 1.27
N GLU A 128 17.02 -13.96 -0.05
CA GLU A 128 17.25 -15.25 -0.73
C GLU A 128 18.41 -16.01 -0.07
N SER A 129 19.56 -15.37 0.15
CA SER A 129 20.71 -16.03 0.79
C SER A 129 20.36 -16.63 2.17
N ASP A 130 19.62 -15.89 3.00
CA ASP A 130 19.26 -16.34 4.36
C ASP A 130 18.09 -17.34 4.38
N GLY A 131 17.15 -17.20 3.44
CA GLY A 131 15.97 -18.07 3.30
C GLY A 131 16.29 -19.46 2.78
N TRP A 132 17.26 -19.60 1.89
CA TRP A 132 17.65 -20.91 1.34
C TRP A 132 18.33 -21.81 2.40
N SER A 133 18.93 -21.23 3.44
CA SER A 133 19.55 -21.98 4.54
C SER A 133 18.53 -22.58 5.53
N ASN A 134 17.36 -21.96 5.70
CA ASN A 134 16.37 -22.35 6.72
C ASN A 134 15.11 -23.04 6.15
N ILE A 135 14.83 -22.90 4.85
CA ILE A 135 13.57 -23.40 4.23
C ILE A 135 13.70 -24.81 3.64
N SER A 136 14.90 -25.42 3.64
CA SER A 136 15.05 -26.83 3.21
C SER A 136 14.31 -27.85 4.11
N GLY A 137 13.79 -27.43 5.27
CA GLY A 137 13.20 -28.33 6.27
C GLY A 137 11.67 -28.29 6.46
N SER A 138 10.91 -27.38 5.84
CA SER A 138 9.48 -27.24 6.17
C SER A 138 8.59 -27.18 4.93
N LEU A 139 8.07 -28.35 4.56
CA LEU A 139 7.06 -28.54 3.52
C LEU A 139 5.76 -27.78 3.84
N GLY A 140 5.32 -26.93 2.91
CA GLY A 140 3.96 -26.38 2.90
C GLY A 140 3.73 -25.27 1.89
N ALA A 141 3.24 -25.63 0.71
CA ALA A 141 2.44 -24.80 -0.23
C ALA A 141 3.08 -23.58 -0.90
N GLY A 142 3.74 -23.81 -2.05
CA GLY A 142 3.22 -23.41 -3.36
C GLY A 142 2.90 -21.95 -3.70
N ALA A 143 3.34 -20.96 -2.93
CA ALA A 143 3.40 -19.57 -3.41
C ALA A 143 4.70 -19.41 -4.20
N SER A 144 4.61 -19.47 -5.54
CA SER A 144 5.78 -19.41 -6.41
C SER A 144 6.54 -18.11 -6.15
N PHE A 145 7.86 -18.19 -6.02
CA PHE A 145 8.74 -17.03 -5.99
C PHE A 145 8.42 -16.03 -7.12
N GLU A 146 8.03 -16.56 -8.27
CA GLU A 146 7.52 -15.85 -9.44
C GLU A 146 6.30 -14.96 -9.11
N ASP A 147 5.34 -15.44 -8.33
CA ASP A 147 4.17 -14.65 -7.91
C ASP A 147 4.56 -13.50 -6.98
N GLN A 148 5.52 -13.73 -6.07
CA GLN A 148 6.03 -12.68 -5.18
C GLN A 148 6.79 -11.60 -5.95
N PHE A 149 7.62 -12.03 -6.91
CA PHE A 149 8.34 -11.13 -7.81
C PHE A 149 7.37 -10.30 -8.66
N ASP A 150 6.37 -10.92 -9.28
CA ASP A 150 5.33 -10.24 -10.07
C ASP A 150 4.56 -9.20 -9.25
N LEU A 151 4.20 -9.53 -8.01
CA LEU A 151 3.52 -8.59 -7.11
C LEU A 151 4.43 -7.43 -6.72
N SER A 152 5.71 -7.69 -6.45
CA SER A 152 6.69 -6.66 -6.15
C SER A 152 6.88 -5.68 -7.33
N GLN A 153 6.91 -6.21 -8.56
CA GLN A 153 7.00 -5.42 -9.77
C GLN A 153 5.73 -4.60 -10.02
N LYS A 154 4.55 -5.15 -9.72
CA LYS A 154 3.27 -4.41 -9.77
C LYS A 154 3.27 -3.25 -8.77
N ILE A 155 3.72 -3.49 -7.53
CA ILE A 155 3.86 -2.45 -6.50
C ILE A 155 4.80 -1.35 -6.99
N ALA A 156 5.99 -1.71 -7.45
CA ALA A 156 6.98 -0.80 -8.04
C ALA A 156 6.36 0.09 -9.14
N THR A 157 5.64 -0.54 -10.07
CA THR A 157 4.95 0.16 -11.16
C THR A 157 3.90 1.15 -10.64
N ASN A 158 3.08 0.74 -9.66
CA ASN A 158 2.06 1.59 -9.06
C ASN A 158 2.67 2.79 -8.31
N LEU A 159 3.79 2.60 -7.62
CA LEU A 159 4.51 3.66 -6.92
C LEU A 159 5.10 4.68 -7.91
N VAL A 160 5.69 4.21 -9.02
CA VAL A 160 6.16 5.08 -10.10
C VAL A 160 4.99 5.84 -10.73
N LEU A 161 3.87 5.16 -10.98
CA LEU A 161 2.65 5.79 -11.51
C LEU A 161 2.10 6.85 -10.55
N TYR A 162 2.12 6.59 -9.23
CA TYR A 162 1.74 7.58 -8.22
C TYR A 162 2.62 8.83 -8.31
N CYS A 163 3.94 8.67 -8.38
CA CYS A 163 4.88 9.77 -8.54
C CYS A 163 4.66 10.52 -9.86
N HIS A 164 4.47 9.80 -10.97
CA HIS A 164 4.15 10.37 -12.27
C HIS A 164 2.89 11.25 -12.20
N ASN A 165 1.80 10.72 -11.62
CA ASN A 165 0.53 11.45 -11.48
C ASN A 165 0.68 12.66 -10.55
N ALA A 166 1.55 12.57 -9.54
CA ALA A 166 1.86 13.70 -8.67
C ALA A 166 2.59 14.85 -9.38
N VAL A 167 3.47 14.54 -10.33
CA VAL A 167 4.20 15.55 -11.13
C VAL A 167 3.33 16.08 -12.27
N SER A 168 2.60 15.20 -12.96
CA SER A 168 1.79 15.55 -14.12
C SER A 168 0.67 16.54 -13.78
N LEU A 169 -0.04 16.36 -12.66
CA LEU A 169 -1.07 17.32 -12.24
C LEU A 169 -0.45 18.68 -11.87
N GLY A 170 0.67 18.67 -11.15
CA GLY A 170 1.39 19.89 -10.75
C GLY A 170 1.87 20.78 -11.91
N GLY A 171 1.88 20.27 -13.15
CA GLY A 171 2.20 21.04 -14.35
C GLY A 171 1.00 21.65 -15.07
N THR A 172 -0.24 21.27 -14.73
CA THR A 172 -1.47 21.77 -15.37
C THR A 172 -2.11 22.96 -14.65
N GLU A 173 -1.75 23.15 -13.38
CA GLU A 173 -2.03 24.37 -12.62
C GLU A 173 -1.06 25.48 -13.07
N SER A 174 -1.55 26.69 -13.36
CA SER A 174 -0.78 27.85 -13.84
C SER A 174 0.63 28.01 -13.22
N PRO A 175 1.64 28.49 -13.99
CA PRO A 175 3.08 28.44 -13.65
C PRO A 175 3.55 29.29 -12.46
N SER A 176 2.64 29.87 -11.66
CA SER A 176 2.97 30.87 -10.63
C SER A 176 2.54 30.51 -9.21
N ARG A 177 1.99 29.33 -8.94
CA ARG A 177 1.64 28.96 -7.56
C ARG A 177 1.76 27.47 -7.31
N SER A 178 2.69 27.12 -6.43
CA SER A 178 2.78 25.84 -5.71
C SER A 178 3.65 24.77 -6.37
N SER A 179 4.95 25.02 -6.42
CA SER A 179 5.94 23.94 -6.24
C SER A 179 5.84 23.43 -4.79
N ARG A 180 4.80 22.65 -4.46
CA ARG A 180 4.71 22.02 -3.15
C ARG A 180 5.79 20.94 -3.08
N ILE A 181 6.65 21.03 -2.08
CA ILE A 181 7.70 20.03 -1.83
C ILE A 181 7.03 18.67 -1.62
N ILE A 182 7.09 17.80 -2.62
CA ILE A 182 6.56 16.42 -2.57
C ILE A 182 7.45 15.54 -1.69
N PHE A 183 8.74 15.89 -1.61
CA PHE A 183 9.74 15.19 -0.82
C PHE A 183 10.11 16.00 0.42
N SER A 184 9.30 15.92 1.46
CA SER A 184 9.81 16.18 2.81
C SER A 184 10.49 14.91 3.28
N CYS A 185 11.72 14.67 2.83
CA CYS A 185 12.57 13.67 3.47
C CYS A 185 12.74 14.09 4.93
N ASP A 186 12.12 13.35 5.85
CA ASP A 186 12.42 13.48 7.27
C ASP A 186 13.85 12.94 7.47
N LEU A 187 14.81 13.87 7.46
CA LEU A 187 16.25 13.60 7.58
C LEU A 187 16.62 12.92 8.92
N SER A 188 15.69 12.82 9.87
CA SER A 188 15.97 12.28 11.21
C SER A 188 16.12 10.76 11.26
N LYS A 189 15.67 10.02 10.24
CA LYS A 189 15.76 8.54 10.22
C LYS A 189 17.04 7.99 9.57
N GLY A 190 17.94 8.86 9.09
CA GLY A 190 19.16 8.47 8.41
C GLY A 190 20.35 8.10 9.32
N ASN A 191 20.24 8.24 10.65
CA ASN A 191 21.42 8.14 11.54
C ASN A 191 21.55 6.84 12.36
N ASN A 192 20.73 5.82 12.11
CA ASN A 192 20.81 4.53 12.84
C ASN A 192 21.15 3.32 11.97
N ALA A 193 21.68 3.53 10.77
CA ALA A 193 22.16 2.42 9.95
C ALA A 193 23.55 2.77 9.42
N LEU A 194 24.57 2.55 10.24
CA LEU A 194 25.90 2.04 9.90
C LEU A 194 26.57 1.59 11.23
N PRO A 195 27.37 0.51 11.22
CA PRO A 195 27.92 -0.15 12.41
C PRO A 195 28.91 0.69 13.23
#